data_AF-W9AJW1-F1
#
_entry.id   AF-W9AJW1-F1
#
_cell.length_a   1.000
_cell.length_b   1.000
_cell.length_c   1.000
_cell.angle_alpha   90.00
_cell.angle_beta   90.00
_cell.angle_gamma   90.00
#
_symmetry.space_group_name_H-M   'P 1'
#
loop_
_entity.id
_entity.type
_entity.pdbx_description
1 polymer ?
#
loop_
_entity_poly.entity_id
_entity_poly.type
_entity_poly.pdbx_seq_one_letter_code
_entity_poly.pdbx_strand_id
1 'polypeptide(L)'
;MECSWPGNNQLMRMYHNEEWCVPTTDDQYIFEMLTLEGAQAGLSWSIVLSKREAYQKAFHNFDIRFCSDLTDNDLMNIKENYNVIKHLAKLQSVRSNAQAVIKITKEFGSFSNFLWRYVDFEPIINDWHSEGQIPTQTDLSNQISKDLKKGDSNLSAQ
;
A
#
# COMPACT_ATOMS: atom_id res chain seq x y z
N MET A 1 -6.69 24.05 7.52
CA MET A 1 -8.02 23.51 7.17
C MET A 1 -8.16 22.15 7.83
N GLU A 2 -9.34 21.79 8.32
CA GLU A 2 -9.61 20.43 8.81
C GLU A 2 -10.09 19.57 7.63
N CYS A 3 -9.53 18.37 7.48
CA CYS A 3 -9.93 17.44 6.43
C CYS A 3 -11.39 16.99 6.62
N SER A 4 -12.25 17.10 5.60
CA SER A 4 -13.66 16.70 5.75
C SER A 4 -13.87 15.19 5.52
N TRP A 5 -12.97 14.55 4.77
CA TRP A 5 -13.09 13.15 4.34
C TRP A 5 -13.20 12.09 5.47
N PRO A 6 -12.69 12.27 6.71
CA PRO A 6 -12.93 11.30 7.78
C PRO A 6 -14.41 11.22 8.18
N GLY A 7 -15.18 12.28 7.93
CA GLY A 7 -16.61 12.37 8.21
C GLY A 7 -16.94 12.08 9.68
N ASN A 8 -17.99 11.29 9.93
CA ASN A 8 -18.42 10.87 11.28
C ASN A 8 -18.05 9.41 11.62
N ASN A 9 -17.31 8.73 10.75
CA ASN A 9 -16.93 7.35 10.98
C ASN A 9 -15.73 7.30 11.96
N GLN A 10 -15.93 6.69 13.13
CA GLN A 10 -14.90 6.65 14.17
C GLN A 10 -13.61 5.96 13.70
N LEU A 11 -13.70 4.87 12.93
CA LEU A 11 -12.54 4.16 12.38
C LEU A 11 -11.74 5.06 11.43
N MET A 12 -12.44 5.81 10.56
CA MET A 12 -11.81 6.77 9.64
C MET A 12 -11.14 7.93 10.39
N ARG A 13 -11.76 8.44 11.46
CA ARG A 13 -11.18 9.51 12.29
C ARG A 13 -9.94 9.06 13.04
N MET A 14 -9.95 7.86 13.61
CA MET A 14 -8.77 7.29 14.27
C MET A 14 -7.63 7.14 13.26
N TYR A 15 -7.89 6.53 12.11
CA TYR A 15 -6.90 6.43 11.02
C TYR A 15 -6.37 7.81 10.59
N HIS A 16 -7.24 8.80 10.37
CA HIS A 16 -6.83 10.15 10.01
C HIS A 16 -5.90 10.79 11.06
N ASN A 17 -6.25 10.65 12.33
CA ASN A 17 -5.54 11.35 13.41
C ASN A 17 -4.23 10.67 13.81
N GLU A 18 -4.15 9.35 13.68
CA GLU A 18 -3.04 8.55 14.23
C GLU A 18 -2.10 7.99 13.16
N GLU A 19 -2.56 7.86 11.92
CA GLU A 19 -1.83 7.14 10.86
C GLU A 19 -1.68 7.95 9.57
N TRP A 20 -2.73 8.65 9.12
CA TRP A 20 -2.70 9.33 7.83
C TRP A 20 -1.70 10.49 7.81
N CYS A 21 -0.80 10.47 6.82
CA CYS A 21 0.30 11.42 6.68
C CYS A 21 1.29 11.44 7.86
N VAL A 22 1.28 10.45 8.75
CA VAL A 22 2.34 10.28 9.76
C VAL A 22 3.55 9.61 9.10
N PRO A 23 4.73 10.25 9.06
CA PRO A 23 5.93 9.67 8.47
C PRO A 23 6.31 8.33 9.10
N THR A 24 6.68 7.37 8.25
CA THR A 24 7.13 6.05 8.68
C THR A 24 8.25 5.53 7.79
N THR A 25 9.16 4.78 8.39
CA THR A 25 10.24 4.05 7.69
C THR A 25 10.12 2.54 7.85
N ASP A 26 8.99 2.05 8.33
CA ASP A 26 8.72 0.62 8.49
C ASP A 26 8.27 0.00 7.16
N ASP A 27 9.15 -0.79 6.54
CA ASP A 27 8.89 -1.49 5.27
C ASP A 27 7.61 -2.33 5.29
N GLN A 28 7.33 -3.00 6.41
CA GLN A 28 6.19 -3.92 6.52
C GLN A 28 4.88 -3.14 6.60
N TYR A 29 4.86 -2.05 7.38
CA TYR A 29 3.72 -1.14 7.41
C TYR A 29 3.50 -0.45 6.05
N ILE A 30 4.56 0.00 5.38
CA ILE A 30 4.46 0.60 4.05
C ILE A 30 3.89 -0.41 3.04
N PHE A 31 4.35 -1.68 3.10
CA PHE A 31 3.83 -2.74 2.24
C PHE A 31 2.36 -3.09 2.54
N GLU A 32 1.97 -3.09 3.81
CA GLU A 32 0.57 -3.20 4.25
C GLU A 32 -0.28 -2.10 3.60
N MET A 33 0.15 -0.84 3.71
CA MET A 33 -0.59 0.29 3.16
C MET A 33 -0.69 0.22 1.62
N LEU A 34 0.41 -0.09 0.93
CA LEU A 34 0.40 -0.29 -0.52
C LEU A 34 -0.61 -1.37 -0.95
N THR A 35 -0.68 -2.46 -0.18
CA THR A 35 -1.61 -3.56 -0.43
C THR A 35 -3.06 -3.13 -0.24
N LEU A 36 -3.36 -2.43 0.86
CA LEU A 36 -4.71 -1.97 1.17
C LEU A 36 -5.20 -0.91 0.16
N GLU A 37 -4.34 0.02 -0.25
CA GLU A 37 -4.62 1.01 -1.30
C GLU A 37 -4.95 0.33 -2.65
N GLY A 38 -4.18 -0.70 -3.03
CA GLY A 38 -4.51 -1.52 -4.21
C GLY A 38 -5.87 -2.22 -4.09
N ALA A 39 -6.24 -2.63 -2.88
CA ALA A 39 -7.52 -3.25 -2.62
C ALA A 39 -8.71 -2.26 -2.68
N GLN A 40 -8.47 -0.95 -2.53
CA GLN A 40 -9.50 0.09 -2.56
C GLN A 40 -10.15 0.25 -3.93
N ALA A 41 -9.54 -0.14 -5.05
CA ALA A 41 -10.09 0.08 -6.38
C ALA A 41 -11.57 -0.37 -6.50
N GLY A 42 -12.49 0.58 -6.69
CA GLY A 42 -13.94 0.36 -6.75
C GLY A 42 -14.67 0.28 -5.40
N LEU A 43 -14.03 0.64 -4.29
CA LEU A 43 -14.56 0.60 -2.91
C LEU A 43 -14.23 1.89 -2.16
N SER A 44 -14.92 2.15 -1.04
CA SER A 44 -14.52 3.20 -0.11
C SER A 44 -13.35 2.74 0.77
N TRP A 45 -12.49 3.68 1.19
CA TRP A 45 -11.41 3.39 2.14
C TRP A 45 -11.93 2.83 3.47
N SER A 46 -13.10 3.28 3.93
CA SER A 46 -13.76 2.75 5.12
C SER A 46 -14.08 1.24 5.04
N ILE A 47 -14.44 0.74 3.86
CA ILE A 47 -14.66 -0.70 3.64
C ILE A 47 -13.32 -1.44 3.73
N VAL A 48 -12.25 -0.89 3.16
CA VAL A 48 -10.92 -1.50 3.21
C VAL A 48 -10.40 -1.54 4.65
N LEU A 49 -10.43 -0.41 5.36
CA LEU A 49 -10.02 -0.34 6.76
C LEU A 49 -10.81 -1.29 7.66
N SER A 50 -12.12 -1.44 7.45
CA SER A 50 -12.93 -2.39 8.22
C SER A 50 -12.48 -3.85 8.08
N LYS A 51 -11.71 -4.16 7.04
CA LYS A 51 -11.16 -5.50 6.75
C LYS A 51 -9.68 -5.62 7.08
N ARG A 52 -9.00 -4.55 7.52
CA ARG A 52 -7.56 -4.52 7.74
C ARG A 52 -7.07 -5.65 8.66
N GLU A 53 -7.74 -5.87 9.79
CA GLU A 53 -7.41 -6.96 10.72
C GLU A 53 -7.52 -8.35 10.05
N ALA A 54 -8.49 -8.53 9.15
CA ALA A 54 -8.63 -9.79 8.41
C ALA A 54 -7.49 -9.99 7.39
N TYR A 55 -7.02 -8.91 6.76
CA TYR A 55 -5.82 -8.95 5.93
C TYR A 55 -4.57 -9.25 6.75
N GLN A 56 -4.39 -8.61 7.90
CA GLN A 56 -3.28 -8.88 8.82
C GLN A 56 -3.22 -10.37 9.19
N LYS A 57 -4.35 -10.97 9.55
CA LYS A 57 -4.41 -12.42 9.81
C LYS A 57 -4.10 -13.27 8.57
N ALA A 58 -4.68 -12.92 7.43
CA ALA A 58 -4.52 -13.67 6.18
C ALA A 58 -3.07 -13.67 5.64
N PHE A 59 -2.37 -12.55 5.84
CA PHE A 59 -1.05 -12.29 5.25
C PHE A 59 0.06 -12.23 6.31
N HIS A 60 -0.17 -12.82 7.49
CA HIS A 60 0.83 -12.90 8.57
C HIS A 60 1.41 -11.52 8.93
N ASN A 61 0.52 -10.57 9.23
CA ASN A 61 0.79 -9.15 9.43
C ASN A 61 1.53 -8.51 8.24
N PHE A 62 1.25 -8.95 7.02
CA PHE A 62 1.93 -8.51 5.80
C PHE A 62 3.43 -8.81 5.79
N ASP A 63 3.86 -9.94 6.37
CA ASP A 63 5.25 -10.39 6.21
C ASP A 63 5.58 -10.54 4.72
N ILE A 64 6.52 -9.72 4.25
CA ILE A 64 6.85 -9.58 2.83
C ILE A 64 7.35 -10.92 2.24
N ARG A 65 8.13 -11.71 2.99
CA ARG A 65 8.65 -12.99 2.50
C ARG A 65 7.56 -14.05 2.44
N PHE A 66 6.73 -14.13 3.48
CA PHE A 66 5.56 -14.99 3.48
C PHE A 66 4.66 -14.68 2.28
N CYS A 67 4.38 -13.40 2.04
CA CYS A 67 3.53 -12.97 0.93
C CYS A 67 4.15 -13.28 -0.44
N SER A 68 5.47 -13.19 -0.59
CA SER A 68 6.14 -13.50 -1.88
C SER A 68 6.05 -14.96 -2.27
N ASP A 69 5.94 -15.85 -1.29
CA ASP A 69 6.01 -17.30 -1.45
C ASP A 69 4.63 -17.96 -1.56
N LEU A 70 3.54 -17.19 -1.43
CA LEU A 70 2.17 -17.69 -1.53
C LEU A 70 1.91 -18.38 -2.88
N THR A 71 1.38 -19.59 -2.85
CA THR A 71 0.94 -20.29 -4.05
C THR A 71 -0.46 -19.83 -4.48
N ASP A 72 -0.88 -20.19 -5.69
CA ASP A 72 -2.27 -19.92 -6.13
C ASP A 72 -3.29 -20.63 -5.22
N ASN A 73 -2.95 -21.81 -4.70
CA ASN A 73 -3.80 -22.53 -3.75
C ASN A 73 -3.91 -21.78 -2.41
N ASP A 74 -2.81 -21.19 -1.92
CA ASP A 74 -2.84 -20.38 -0.70
C ASP A 74 -3.69 -19.12 -0.89
N LEU A 75 -3.59 -18.47 -2.05
CA LEU A 75 -4.41 -17.30 -2.38
C LEU A 75 -5.90 -17.65 -2.51
N MET A 76 -6.23 -18.81 -3.09
CA MET A 76 -7.61 -19.31 -3.10
C MET A 76 -8.10 -19.63 -1.68
N ASN A 77 -7.26 -20.26 -0.86
CA ASN A 77 -7.57 -20.55 0.54
C ASN A 77 -7.80 -19.27 1.35
N ILE A 78 -6.96 -18.25 1.17
CA ILE A 78 -7.14 -16.92 1.77
C ILE A 78 -8.45 -16.30 1.31
N LYS A 79 -8.71 -16.34 -0.01
CA LYS A 79 -9.94 -15.84 -0.60
C LYS A 79 -11.16 -16.49 0.04
N GLU A 80 -11.18 -17.79 0.29
CA GLU A 80 -12.37 -18.44 0.85
C GLU A 80 -12.49 -18.21 2.36
N ASN A 81 -11.40 -18.36 3.12
CA ASN A 81 -11.46 -18.49 4.57
C ASN A 81 -11.32 -17.19 5.37
N TYR A 82 -10.81 -16.11 4.76
CA TYR A 82 -10.61 -14.84 5.48
C TYR A 82 -11.59 -13.77 5.01
N ASN A 83 -11.93 -12.82 5.89
CA ASN A 83 -12.83 -11.70 5.58
C ASN A 83 -12.15 -10.59 4.74
N VAL A 84 -11.31 -10.97 3.78
CA VAL A 84 -10.67 -10.07 2.81
C VAL A 84 -11.64 -9.70 1.67
N ILE A 85 -11.20 -8.83 0.76
CA ILE A 85 -11.96 -8.55 -0.46
C ILE A 85 -11.85 -9.78 -1.37
N LYS A 86 -12.99 -10.36 -1.74
CA LYS A 86 -13.09 -11.65 -2.45
C LYS A 86 -12.78 -11.55 -3.95
N HIS A 87 -11.67 -10.89 -4.30
CA HIS A 87 -11.25 -10.66 -5.68
C HIS A 87 -9.86 -11.25 -5.92
N LEU A 88 -9.79 -12.35 -6.67
CA LEU A 88 -8.55 -13.13 -6.79
C LEU A 88 -7.38 -12.32 -7.35
N ALA A 89 -7.61 -11.46 -8.36
CA ALA A 89 -6.53 -10.65 -8.92
C ALA A 89 -5.95 -9.63 -7.91
N LYS A 90 -6.76 -9.18 -6.93
CA LYS A 90 -6.27 -8.28 -5.86
C LYS A 90 -5.39 -9.05 -4.87
N LEU A 91 -5.73 -10.31 -4.59
CA LEU A 91 -4.92 -11.18 -3.74
C LEU A 91 -3.62 -11.59 -4.45
N GLN A 92 -3.68 -11.87 -5.74
CA GLN A 92 -2.49 -12.11 -6.58
C GLN A 92 -1.56 -10.90 -6.60
N SER A 93 -2.10 -9.67 -6.61
CA SER A 93 -1.26 -8.47 -6.53
C SER A 93 -0.49 -8.35 -5.22
N VAL A 94 -0.98 -8.90 -4.10
CA VAL A 94 -0.23 -8.92 -2.83
C VAL A 94 1.07 -9.69 -3.00
N ARG A 95 1.00 -10.88 -3.62
CA ARG A 95 2.17 -11.71 -3.92
C ARG A 95 3.13 -11.03 -4.89
N SER A 96 2.65 -10.51 -6.01
CA SER A 96 3.53 -9.85 -6.99
C SER A 96 4.18 -8.59 -6.42
N ASN A 97 3.45 -7.82 -5.62
CA ASN A 97 4.00 -6.65 -4.93
C ASN A 97 5.08 -7.07 -3.92
N ALA A 98 4.85 -8.12 -3.14
CA ALA A 98 5.85 -8.64 -2.21
C ALA A 98 7.14 -9.07 -2.92
N GLN A 99 7.02 -9.76 -4.06
CA GLN A 99 8.16 -10.15 -4.90
C GLN A 99 8.91 -8.92 -5.45
N ALA A 100 8.20 -7.89 -5.89
CA ALA A 100 8.80 -6.63 -6.34
C ALA A 100 9.51 -5.90 -5.19
N VAL A 101 8.90 -5.84 -3.99
CA VAL A 101 9.50 -5.25 -2.80
C VAL A 101 10.80 -5.96 -2.44
N ILE A 102 10.86 -7.29 -2.46
CA ILE A 102 12.11 -8.03 -2.21
C ILE A 102 13.22 -7.65 -3.21
N LYS A 103 12.88 -7.46 -4.49
CA LYS A 103 13.86 -7.01 -5.50
C LYS A 103 14.35 -5.60 -5.19
N ILE A 104 13.45 -4.68 -4.86
CA ILE A 104 13.77 -3.30 -4.47
C ILE A 104 14.67 -3.28 -3.23
N THR A 105 14.33 -4.04 -2.19
CA THR A 105 15.12 -4.14 -0.95
C THR A 105 16.55 -4.63 -1.22
N LYS A 106 16.78 -5.50 -2.22
CA LYS A 106 18.14 -5.93 -2.59
C LYS A 106 18.98 -4.80 -3.19
N GLU A 107 18.37 -3.89 -3.92
CA GLU A 107 19.06 -2.78 -4.59
C GLU A 107 19.22 -1.55 -3.66
N PHE A 108 18.18 -1.23 -2.90
CA PHE A 108 18.09 0.01 -2.10
C PHE A 108 18.24 -0.21 -0.59
N GLY A 109 18.44 -1.46 -0.17
CA GLY A 109 18.57 -1.86 1.23
C GLY A 109 17.23 -1.98 1.99
N SER A 110 16.23 -1.16 1.66
CA SER A 110 14.87 -1.24 2.20
C SER A 110 13.85 -0.68 1.21
N PHE A 111 12.58 -1.07 1.36
CA PHE A 111 11.49 -0.53 0.56
C PHE A 111 11.25 0.96 0.87
N SER A 112 11.35 1.30 2.15
CA SER A 112 11.30 2.66 2.66
C SER A 112 12.35 3.55 2.00
N ASN A 113 13.62 3.13 1.93
CA ASN A 113 14.69 3.91 1.30
C ASN A 113 14.39 4.22 -0.16
N PHE A 114 13.83 3.23 -0.88
CA PHE A 114 13.41 3.41 -2.27
C PHE A 114 12.30 4.46 -2.43
N LEU A 115 11.36 4.56 -1.50
CA LEU A 115 10.31 5.57 -1.56
C LEU A 115 10.79 6.95 -1.09
N TRP A 116 11.51 7.00 0.03
CA TRP A 116 11.96 8.25 0.64
C TRP A 116 12.97 9.02 -0.21
N ARG A 117 13.76 8.36 -1.06
CA ARG A 117 14.64 9.05 -2.03
C ARG A 117 13.91 9.94 -3.04
N TYR A 118 12.61 9.73 -3.27
CA TYR A 118 11.83 10.58 -4.19
C TYR A 118 11.50 11.95 -3.60
N VAL A 119 11.65 12.10 -2.28
CA VAL A 119 11.37 13.31 -1.53
C VAL A 119 12.59 13.74 -0.73
N ASP A 120 13.79 13.36 -1.17
CA ASP A 120 15.06 13.67 -0.51
C ASP A 120 15.07 13.33 1.00
N PHE A 121 14.37 12.27 1.38
CA PHE A 121 14.20 11.80 2.76
C PHE A 121 13.49 12.79 3.70
N GLU A 122 12.78 13.78 3.15
CA GLU A 122 11.99 14.75 3.91
C GLU A 122 10.52 14.79 3.44
N PRO A 123 9.53 14.86 4.35
CA PRO A 123 8.13 14.96 3.94
C PRO A 123 7.85 16.26 3.17
N ILE A 124 7.14 16.16 2.05
CA ILE A 124 6.61 17.34 1.36
C ILE A 124 5.38 17.85 2.12
N ILE A 125 5.54 18.97 2.82
CA ILE A 125 4.44 19.66 3.51
C ILE A 125 3.78 20.64 2.52
N ASN A 126 2.53 20.35 2.16
CA ASN A 126 1.75 21.18 1.23
C ASN A 126 0.98 22.28 1.99
N ASP A 127 0.67 23.38 1.29
CA ASP A 127 -0.15 24.48 1.82
C ASP A 127 -1.49 24.59 1.06
N TRP A 128 -2.33 23.58 1.21
CA TRP A 128 -3.66 23.56 0.59
C TRP A 128 -4.69 24.25 1.48
N HIS A 129 -5.44 25.18 0.89
CA HIS A 129 -6.51 25.94 1.55
C HIS A 129 -7.91 25.45 1.20
N SER A 130 -8.05 24.49 0.27
CA SER A 130 -9.33 23.82 -0.02
C SER A 130 -9.13 22.42 -0.60
N GLU A 131 -10.11 21.53 -0.40
CA GLU A 131 -10.04 20.15 -0.91
C GLU A 131 -9.89 20.09 -2.43
N GLY A 132 -10.48 21.04 -3.16
CA GLY A 132 -10.33 21.12 -4.61
C GLY A 132 -8.91 21.40 -5.11
N GLN A 133 -7.99 21.79 -4.22
CA GLN A 133 -6.58 21.95 -4.54
C GLN A 133 -5.77 20.66 -4.36
N ILE A 134 -6.29 19.67 -3.63
CA ILE A 134 -5.58 18.43 -3.35
C ILE A 134 -5.62 17.56 -4.60
N PRO A 135 -4.47 17.33 -5.27
CA PRO A 135 -4.46 16.56 -6.49
C PRO A 135 -4.66 15.07 -6.18
N THR A 136 -5.37 14.36 -7.05
CA THR A 136 -5.49 12.90 -7.00
C THR A 136 -4.27 12.18 -7.59
N GLN A 137 -3.42 12.92 -8.31
CA GLN A 137 -2.18 12.44 -8.92
C GLN A 137 -1.20 13.61 -9.12
N THR A 138 0.09 13.35 -9.00
CA THR A 138 1.17 14.29 -9.32
C THR A 138 2.17 13.64 -10.28
N ASP A 139 3.05 14.43 -10.87
CA ASP A 139 4.14 13.89 -11.69
C ASP A 139 5.04 12.96 -10.86
N LEU A 140 5.24 13.27 -9.59
CA LEU A 140 5.98 12.43 -8.65
C LEU A 140 5.29 11.08 -8.43
N SER A 141 3.98 11.07 -8.16
CA SER A 141 3.23 9.81 -7.95
C SER A 141 3.21 8.96 -9.22
N ASN A 142 3.14 9.59 -10.39
CA ASN A 142 3.24 8.92 -11.68
C ASN A 142 4.62 8.30 -11.90
N GLN A 143 5.69 9.00 -11.52
CA GLN A 143 7.05 8.49 -11.61
C GLN A 143 7.27 7.28 -10.69
N ILE A 144 6.90 7.40 -9.41
CA ILE A 144 6.99 6.30 -8.42
C ILE A 144 6.22 5.08 -8.94
N SER A 145 5.00 5.28 -9.45
CA SER A 145 4.18 4.19 -10.01
C SER A 145 4.84 3.48 -11.19
N LYS A 146 5.51 4.23 -12.08
CA LYS A 146 6.26 3.64 -13.21
C LYS A 146 7.43 2.81 -12.72
N ASP A 147 8.17 3.31 -11.74
CA ASP A 147 9.38 2.64 -11.27
C ASP A 147 9.07 1.42 -10.39
N LEU A 148 7.98 1.44 -9.62
CA LEU A 148 7.43 0.26 -8.95
C LEU A 148 7.08 -0.85 -9.96
N LYS A 149 6.44 -0.49 -11.10
CA LYS A 149 6.12 -1.44 -12.18
C LYS A 149 7.36 -1.93 -12.94
N LYS A 150 8.41 -1.12 -13.06
CA LYS A 150 9.68 -1.54 -13.68
C LYS A 150 10.45 -2.53 -12.81
N GLY A 151 10.36 -2.43 -11.48
CA GLY A 151 10.85 -3.48 -10.57
C GLY A 151 10.22 -4.86 -10.85
N ASP A 152 9.01 -4.87 -11.45
CA ASP A 152 8.34 -6.08 -11.93
C ASP A 152 8.89 -6.58 -13.28
N SER A 153 9.24 -5.66 -14.21
CA SER A 153 9.54 -5.95 -15.62
C SER A 153 11.04 -5.95 -16.03
N ASN A 154 11.95 -5.41 -15.22
CA ASN A 154 13.39 -5.26 -15.57
C ASN A 154 14.26 -6.51 -15.35
N LEU A 155 13.76 -7.72 -15.59
CA LEU A 155 14.60 -8.94 -15.63
C LEU A 155 14.55 -9.69 -16.98
N SER A 156 14.16 -9.03 -18.07
CA SER A 156 14.24 -9.57 -19.42
C SER A 156 15.04 -8.73 -20.42
N ALA A 157 15.84 -7.75 -19.96
CA ALA A 157 16.81 -7.10 -20.83
C ALA A 157 18.05 -6.61 -20.08
N GLN A 158 19.15 -7.33 -20.37
CA GLN A 158 20.57 -7.01 -20.20
C GLN A 158 21.19 -7.24 -18.82
#